data_AF-A0A915DB77-F1
#
_entry.id   AF-A0A915DB77-F1
#
_cell.length_a   1.000
_cell.length_b   1.000
_cell.length_c   1.000
_cell.angle_alpha   90.00
_cell.angle_beta   90.00
_cell.angle_gamma   90.00
#
_symmetry.space_group_name_H-M   'P 1'
#
loop_
_entity.id
_entity.type
_entity.pdbx_description
1 polymer ?
#
loop_
_entity_poly.entity_id
_entity_poly.type
_entity_poly.pdbx_seq_one_letter_code
_entity_poly.pdbx_strand_id
1 'polypeptide(L)'
;MLAQEDLRCRRATLAPLNEDVASSNRAMLNSLSGEEFEYLSTDEPFREPNPMDIHLVDNDVHTFNNHKTFQLPPHRLQLRVGAVVILMRNVNIQQGLCNGTRMIITRLGNDVIECKVMTESSAIRGQTYTLNRFKFEYHDTRTNGSGLHFWRIQFPVMLAFTMTINRSQGATMDRIGYPCGQRFSRQVSYM
;
A
#
# COMPACT_ATOMS: atom_id res chain seq x y z
N MET A 1 -7.32 15.20 -19.37
CA MET A 1 -6.37 14.63 -18.38
C MET A 1 -6.96 14.58 -16.98
N LEU A 2 -7.21 15.73 -16.33
CA LEU A 2 -7.70 15.80 -14.94
C LEU A 2 -9.02 15.01 -14.68
N ALA A 3 -9.94 14.98 -15.63
CA ALA A 3 -11.22 14.26 -15.47
C ALA A 3 -11.07 12.72 -15.42
N GLN A 4 -10.08 12.15 -16.13
CA GLN A 4 -9.81 10.71 -16.08
C GLN A 4 -9.05 10.32 -14.81
N GLU A 5 -8.18 11.19 -14.31
CA GLU A 5 -7.48 11.05 -13.04
C GLU A 5 -8.46 11.07 -11.86
N ASP A 6 -9.38 12.04 -11.83
CA ASP A 6 -10.44 12.14 -10.81
C ASP A 6 -11.38 10.92 -10.86
N LEU A 7 -11.71 10.41 -12.06
CA LEU A 7 -12.54 9.20 -12.21
C LEU A 7 -11.87 7.93 -11.65
N ARG A 8 -10.54 7.82 -11.79
CA ARG A 8 -9.75 6.69 -11.26
C ARG A 8 -9.61 6.74 -9.74
N CYS A 9 -9.60 7.92 -9.15
CA CYS A 9 -9.62 8.07 -7.69
C CYS A 9 -11.01 7.85 -7.08
N ARG A 10 -12.09 8.26 -7.76
CA ARG A 10 -13.46 8.06 -7.26
C ARG A 10 -13.93 6.61 -7.30
N ARG A 11 -13.32 5.79 -8.15
CA ARG A 11 -13.64 4.37 -8.30
C ARG A 11 -12.63 3.52 -7.55
N ALA A 12 -13.13 2.60 -6.74
CA ALA A 12 -12.34 1.50 -6.22
C ALA A 12 -12.97 0.20 -6.68
N THR A 13 -12.16 -0.69 -7.24
CA THR A 13 -12.59 -2.05 -7.55
C THR A 13 -12.40 -2.91 -6.30
N LEU A 14 -13.37 -3.74 -5.94
CA LEU A 14 -13.22 -4.67 -4.82
C LEU A 14 -12.96 -6.08 -5.30
N ALA A 15 -11.94 -6.73 -4.75
CA ALA A 15 -11.65 -8.14 -5.00
C ALA A 15 -11.68 -8.94 -3.68
N PRO A 16 -12.06 -10.23 -3.72
CA PRO A 16 -12.14 -11.06 -2.52
C PRO A 16 -10.77 -11.51 -2.02
N LEU A 17 -9.81 -11.78 -2.91
CA LEU A 17 -8.48 -12.29 -2.56
C LEU A 17 -7.38 -11.24 -2.75
N ASN A 18 -6.34 -11.33 -1.92
CA ASN A 18 -5.20 -10.42 -1.95
C ASN A 18 -4.40 -10.52 -3.25
N GLU A 19 -4.26 -11.72 -3.81
CA GLU A 19 -3.55 -11.96 -5.06
C GLU A 19 -4.28 -11.32 -6.25
N ASP A 20 -5.60 -11.38 -6.26
CA ASP A 20 -6.45 -10.72 -7.27
C ASP A 20 -6.33 -9.20 -7.21
N VAL A 21 -6.20 -8.63 -6.00
CA VAL A 21 -5.94 -7.21 -5.82
C VAL A 21 -4.59 -6.83 -6.42
N ALA A 22 -3.55 -7.61 -6.14
CA ALA A 22 -2.20 -7.33 -6.63
C ALA A 22 -2.13 -7.41 -8.17
N SER A 23 -2.72 -8.44 -8.77
CA SER A 23 -2.76 -8.60 -10.23
C SER A 23 -3.58 -7.50 -10.90
N SER A 24 -4.75 -7.15 -10.34
CA SER A 24 -5.60 -6.07 -10.84
C SER A 24 -4.90 -4.71 -10.73
N ASN A 25 -4.25 -4.42 -9.60
CA ASN A 25 -3.48 -3.20 -9.42
C ASN A 25 -2.32 -3.11 -10.42
N ARG A 26 -1.62 -4.22 -10.69
CA ARG A 26 -0.55 -4.29 -11.68
C ARG A 26 -1.07 -4.04 -13.10
N ALA A 27 -2.18 -4.67 -13.48
CA ALA A 27 -2.80 -4.46 -14.79
C ALA A 27 -3.21 -2.99 -14.99
N MET A 28 -3.81 -2.37 -13.97
CA MET A 28 -4.19 -0.96 -13.99
C MET A 28 -2.98 -0.04 -14.06
N LEU A 29 -1.91 -0.34 -13.33
CA LEU A 29 -0.65 0.41 -13.43
C LEU A 29 -0.06 0.35 -14.84
N ASN A 30 -0.03 -0.84 -15.45
CA ASN A 30 0.49 -1.04 -16.81
C ASN A 30 -0.33 -0.32 -17.89
N SER A 31 -1.62 -0.06 -17.62
CA SER A 31 -2.47 0.73 -18.51
C SER A 31 -2.17 2.23 -18.49
N LEU A 32 -1.37 2.71 -17.53
CA LEU A 32 -0.95 4.11 -17.47
C LEU A 32 0.16 4.38 -18.48
N SER A 33 0.00 5.48 -19.22
CA SER A 33 1.09 6.08 -19.98
C SER A 33 2.16 6.62 -19.04
N GLY A 34 3.43 6.46 -19.41
CA GLY A 34 4.56 7.01 -18.69
C GLY A 34 5.60 5.95 -18.31
N GLU A 35 6.76 6.43 -17.87
CA GLU A 35 7.86 5.59 -17.42
C GLU A 35 7.54 4.96 -16.06
N GLU A 36 7.90 3.69 -15.91
CA GLU A 36 7.79 2.96 -14.66
C GLU A 36 9.03 3.21 -13.81
N PHE A 37 8.82 3.77 -12.62
CA PHE A 37 9.87 3.88 -11.62
C PHE A 37 9.75 2.74 -10.62
N GLU A 38 10.88 2.15 -10.31
CA GLU A 38 11.01 1.06 -9.36
C GLU A 38 11.80 1.52 -8.14
N TYR A 39 11.19 1.34 -6.96
CA TYR A 39 11.82 1.60 -5.68
C TYR A 39 11.96 0.28 -4.92
N LEU A 40 13.20 -0.12 -4.68
CA LEU A 40 13.52 -1.25 -3.81
C LEU A 40 13.56 -0.78 -2.36
N SER A 41 13.05 -1.60 -1.44
CA SER A 41 13.15 -1.33 0.00
C SER A 41 14.53 -1.70 0.53
N THR A 42 14.88 -1.10 1.66
CA THR A 42 16.01 -1.53 2.48
C THR A 42 15.46 -2.23 3.70
N ASP A 43 15.74 -3.52 3.83
CA ASP A 43 15.25 -4.35 4.94
C ASP A 43 16.41 -4.64 5.91
N GLU A 44 16.18 -4.42 7.21
CA GLU A 44 17.18 -4.59 8.26
C GLU A 44 16.63 -5.53 9.34
N PRO A 45 17.35 -6.59 9.74
CA PRO A 45 16.91 -7.43 10.83
C PRO A 45 16.79 -6.63 12.13
N PHE A 46 15.78 -6.93 12.94
CA PHE A 46 15.71 -6.40 14.29
C PHE A 46 16.71 -7.17 15.16
N ARG A 47 17.73 -6.48 15.68
CA ARG A 47 18.70 -7.06 16.60
C ARG A 47 18.52 -6.39 17.95
N GLU A 48 17.90 -7.09 18.91
CA GLU A 48 18.07 -6.68 20.31
C GLU A 48 19.50 -7.00 20.75
N PRO A 49 20.15 -6.14 21.54
CA PRO A 49 21.43 -6.43 22.16
C PRO A 49 21.25 -7.41 23.33
N ASN A 50 20.54 -8.51 23.12
CA ASN A 50 20.41 -9.57 24.12
C ASN A 50 21.36 -10.74 23.75
N PRO A 51 22.48 -10.92 24.47
CA PRO A 51 23.48 -11.94 24.13
C PRO A 51 22.99 -13.39 24.29
N MET A 52 21.78 -13.60 24.82
CA MET A 52 21.21 -14.93 25.10
C MET A 52 20.09 -15.35 24.12
N ASP A 53 19.71 -14.51 23.16
CA ASP A 53 18.66 -14.83 22.19
C ASP A 53 19.21 -15.66 21.01
N ILE A 54 19.43 -16.94 21.28
CA ILE A 54 19.79 -17.99 20.29
C ILE A 54 18.62 -18.26 19.31
N HIS A 55 17.43 -17.69 19.55
CA HIS A 55 16.24 -17.83 18.70
C HIS A 55 16.07 -16.73 17.65
N LEU A 56 17.05 -15.85 17.47
CA LEU A 56 17.19 -15.11 16.21
C LEU A 56 17.54 -16.12 15.13
N VAL A 57 16.53 -16.85 14.63
CA VAL A 57 16.60 -17.56 13.36
C VAL A 57 17.28 -16.59 12.40
N ASP A 58 18.39 -16.99 11.79
CA ASP A 58 19.06 -16.27 10.71
C ASP A 58 18.03 -16.10 9.59
N ASN A 59 17.16 -15.11 9.76
CA ASN A 59 16.15 -14.74 8.81
C ASN A 59 16.94 -14.05 7.72
N ASP A 60 17.28 -14.82 6.70
CA ASP A 60 17.94 -14.34 5.51
C ASP A 60 17.16 -13.12 4.99
N VAL A 61 17.89 -12.10 4.52
CA VAL A 61 17.34 -10.90 3.87
C VAL A 61 16.36 -11.29 2.75
N HIS A 62 16.60 -12.44 2.10
CA HIS A 62 15.68 -13.02 1.12
C HIS A 62 14.28 -13.32 1.69
N THR A 63 14.19 -13.77 2.95
CA THR A 63 12.92 -14.02 3.64
C THR A 63 12.16 -12.72 3.87
N PHE A 64 12.86 -11.65 4.27
CA PHE A 64 12.25 -10.34 4.45
C PHE A 64 11.73 -9.78 3.12
N ASN A 65 12.56 -9.79 2.08
CA ASN A 65 12.23 -9.25 0.75
C ASN A 65 10.99 -9.93 0.14
N ASN A 66 10.81 -11.23 0.40
CA ASN A 66 9.65 -12.00 -0.07
C ASN A 66 8.43 -11.91 0.86
N HIS A 67 8.56 -11.31 2.04
CA HIS A 67 7.46 -11.16 2.98
C HIS A 67 6.43 -10.14 2.49
N LYS A 68 5.26 -10.65 2.10
CA LYS A 68 4.13 -9.86 1.60
C LYS A 68 3.06 -9.74 2.68
N THR A 69 2.89 -8.53 3.19
CA THR A 69 1.83 -8.17 4.13
C THR A 69 1.32 -6.78 3.80
N PHE A 70 0.08 -6.46 4.12
CA PHE A 70 -0.45 -5.11 3.95
C PHE A 70 -0.07 -4.16 5.10
N GLN A 71 0.65 -4.65 6.10
CA GLN A 71 1.21 -3.84 7.18
C GLN A 71 2.50 -3.13 6.74
N LEU A 72 3.13 -3.64 5.68
CA LEU A 72 4.35 -3.11 5.12
C LEU A 72 4.15 -2.73 3.65
N PRO A 73 4.82 -1.67 3.16
CA PRO A 73 4.94 -1.48 1.73
C PRO A 73 5.69 -2.68 1.10
N PRO A 74 5.41 -3.00 -0.17
CA PRO A 74 6.10 -4.07 -0.87
C PRO A 74 7.60 -3.76 -0.98
N HIS A 75 8.45 -4.79 -0.92
CA HIS A 75 9.88 -4.65 -1.15
C HIS A 75 10.16 -3.99 -2.51
N ARG A 76 9.50 -4.49 -3.56
CA ARG A 76 9.54 -3.90 -4.89
C ARG A 76 8.29 -3.05 -5.11
N LEU A 77 8.45 -1.73 -5.01
CA LEU A 77 7.38 -0.76 -5.23
C LEU A 77 7.51 -0.13 -6.62
N GLN A 78 6.58 -0.49 -7.50
CA GLN A 78 6.56 -0.03 -8.90
C GLN A 78 5.46 1.03 -9.07
N LEU A 79 5.84 2.21 -9.55
CA LEU A 79 4.95 3.37 -9.66
C LEU A 79 5.08 4.03 -11.04
N ARG A 80 4.01 4.75 -11.41
CA ARG A 80 3.95 5.60 -12.62
C ARG A 80 3.26 6.91 -12.26
N VAL A 81 3.57 7.98 -12.99
CA VAL A 81 2.81 9.23 -12.89
C VAL A 81 1.35 8.96 -13.25
N GLY A 82 0.42 9.51 -12.47
CA GLY A 82 -1.01 9.25 -12.56
C GLY A 82 -1.48 7.98 -11.82
N ALA A 83 -0.58 7.24 -11.16
CA ALA A 83 -0.98 6.10 -10.35
C ALA A 83 -1.74 6.53 -9.10
N VAL A 84 -2.82 5.81 -8.79
CA VAL A 84 -3.60 5.99 -7.57
C VAL A 84 -2.95 5.20 -6.45
N VAL A 85 -2.56 5.89 -5.40
CA VAL A 85 -1.94 5.31 -4.21
C VAL A 85 -2.73 5.63 -2.94
N ILE A 86 -2.53 4.81 -1.91
CA ILE A 86 -3.04 5.02 -0.58
C ILE A 86 -1.89 5.15 0.41
N LEU A 87 -1.98 6.10 1.33
CA LEU A 87 -0.99 6.31 2.38
C LEU A 87 -1.13 5.19 3.44
N MET A 88 -0.01 4.58 3.84
CA MET A 88 0.00 3.45 4.77
C MET A 88 0.09 3.83 6.24
N ARG A 89 0.40 5.09 6.55
CA ARG A 89 0.63 5.57 7.91
C ARG A 89 0.30 7.04 8.04
N ASN A 90 0.14 7.49 9.27
CA ASN A 90 -0.03 8.90 9.57
C ASN A 90 1.28 9.64 9.32
N VAL A 91 1.26 10.62 8.41
CA VAL A 91 2.39 11.51 8.14
C VAL A 91 2.17 12.83 8.86
N ASN A 92 0.96 13.41 8.74
CA ASN A 92 0.58 14.61 9.45
C ASN A 92 -0.93 14.59 9.75
N ILE A 93 -1.29 14.18 10.96
CA ILE A 93 -2.69 14.06 11.38
C ILE A 93 -3.36 15.45 11.42
N GLN A 94 -2.64 16.49 11.83
CA GLN A 94 -3.19 17.85 11.94
C GLN A 94 -3.57 18.42 10.56
N GLN A 95 -2.80 18.08 9.53
CA GLN A 95 -3.12 18.44 8.14
C GLN A 95 -4.08 17.44 7.47
N GLY A 96 -4.42 16.31 8.10
CA GLY A 96 -5.29 15.29 7.49
C GLY A 96 -4.59 14.31 6.54
N LEU A 97 -3.24 14.25 6.57
CA LEU A 97 -2.45 13.21 5.92
C LEU A 97 -2.34 11.99 6.83
N CYS A 98 -3.41 11.21 6.86
CA CYS A 98 -3.55 10.02 7.69
C CYS A 98 -3.48 8.72 6.86
N ASN A 99 -3.33 7.60 7.56
CA ASN A 99 -3.46 6.29 6.95
C ASN A 99 -4.81 6.18 6.22
N GLY A 100 -4.78 5.70 4.99
CA GLY A 100 -5.98 5.58 4.15
C GLY A 100 -6.23 6.76 3.21
N THR A 101 -5.50 7.88 3.33
CA THR A 101 -5.61 8.99 2.37
C THR A 101 -5.26 8.50 0.96
N ARG A 102 -6.18 8.69 0.00
CA ARG A 102 -5.98 8.35 -1.41
C ARG A 102 -5.40 9.54 -2.15
N MET A 103 -4.36 9.29 -2.92
CA MET A 103 -3.60 10.30 -3.64
C MET A 103 -3.30 9.83 -5.06
N ILE A 104 -3.00 10.77 -5.95
CA ILE A 104 -2.46 10.51 -7.28
C ILE A 104 -1.02 10.97 -7.33
N ILE A 105 -0.15 10.16 -7.92
CA ILE A 105 1.25 10.51 -8.15
C ILE A 105 1.33 11.56 -9.25
N THR A 106 1.91 12.71 -8.94
CA THR A 106 2.14 13.79 -9.92
C THR A 106 3.58 13.80 -10.42
N ARG A 107 4.53 13.37 -9.58
CA ARG A 107 5.95 13.32 -9.94
C ARG A 107 6.67 12.21 -9.18
N LEU A 108 7.62 11.58 -9.85
CA LEU A 108 8.48 10.53 -9.30
C LEU A 108 9.92 11.05 -9.32
N GLY A 109 10.58 11.02 -8.17
CA GLY A 109 12.00 11.34 -7.99
C GLY A 109 12.71 10.20 -7.27
N ASN A 110 14.05 10.28 -7.16
CA ASN A 110 14.84 9.20 -6.57
C ASN A 110 14.62 9.05 -5.05
N ASP A 111 14.56 10.18 -4.35
CA ASP A 111 14.44 10.22 -2.87
C ASP A 111 13.06 10.66 -2.40
N VAL A 112 12.30 11.32 -3.28
CA VAL A 112 11.01 11.93 -2.96
C VAL A 112 9.99 11.63 -4.05
N ILE A 113 8.73 11.48 -3.66
CA ILE A 113 7.59 11.38 -4.57
C ILE A 113 6.61 12.51 -4.28
N GLU A 114 6.03 13.10 -5.32
CA GLU A 114 4.99 14.11 -5.18
C GLU A 114 3.63 13.49 -5.47
N CYS A 115 2.69 13.71 -4.56
CA CYS A 115 1.36 13.15 -4.62
C CYS A 115 0.31 14.22 -4.35
N LYS A 116 -0.76 14.24 -5.13
CA LYS A 116 -1.92 15.12 -4.96
C LYS A 116 -3.05 14.38 -4.25
N VAL A 117 -3.60 14.95 -3.19
CA VAL A 117 -4.70 14.34 -2.43
C VAL A 117 -5.99 14.40 -3.23
N MET A 118 -6.67 13.25 -3.33
CA MET A 118 -7.93 13.10 -4.07
C MET A 118 -9.12 12.72 -3.19
N THR A 119 -8.91 12.36 -1.92
CA THR A 119 -9.98 12.02 -0.98
C THR A 119 -10.97 13.17 -0.81
N GLU A 120 -12.25 12.94 -1.13
CA GLU A 120 -13.29 13.99 -1.13
C GLU A 120 -13.64 14.52 0.26
N SER A 121 -13.62 13.66 1.27
CA SER A 121 -13.90 14.02 2.66
C SER A 121 -12.75 14.75 3.37
N SER A 122 -11.62 14.95 2.69
CA SER A 122 -10.44 15.57 3.29
C SER A 122 -10.40 17.07 3.00
N ALA A 123 -10.21 17.88 4.05
CA ALA A 123 -10.06 19.34 3.94
C ALA A 123 -8.86 19.75 3.05
N ILE A 124 -7.92 18.85 2.81
CA ILE A 124 -6.72 19.06 1.99
C ILE A 124 -6.85 18.53 0.56
N ARG A 125 -8.07 18.24 0.09
CA ARG A 125 -8.31 17.79 -1.29
C ARG A 125 -7.67 18.76 -2.29
N GLY A 126 -6.99 18.20 -3.28
CA GLY A 126 -6.34 18.94 -4.35
C GLY A 126 -4.96 19.50 -3.99
N GLN A 127 -4.55 19.43 -2.72
CA GLN A 127 -3.21 19.83 -2.31
C GLN A 127 -2.18 18.77 -2.68
N THR A 128 -1.00 19.24 -3.07
CA THR A 128 0.15 18.40 -3.40
C THR A 128 1.09 18.32 -2.22
N TYR A 129 1.55 17.12 -1.90
CA TYR A 129 2.51 16.85 -0.84
C TYR A 129 3.67 16.03 -1.36
N THR A 130 4.84 16.28 -0.79
CA THR A 130 6.04 15.48 -1.04
C THR A 130 6.15 14.42 0.06
N LEU A 131 6.36 13.16 -0.33
CA LEU A 131 6.54 12.04 0.58
C LEU A 131 7.98 11.52 0.46
N ASN A 132 8.58 11.25 1.62
CA ASN A 132 9.89 10.63 1.75
C ASN A 132 9.74 9.17 2.16
N ARG A 133 10.84 8.40 2.05
CA ARG A 133 10.90 7.05 2.62
C ARG A 133 10.69 7.07 4.13
N PHE A 134 10.07 6.02 4.64
CA PHE A 134 9.81 5.81 6.06
C PHE A 134 10.28 4.43 6.51
N LYS A 135 10.74 4.32 7.76
CA LYS A 135 11.19 3.07 8.39
C LYS A 135 10.01 2.40 9.12
N PHE A 136 9.50 1.32 8.55
CA PHE A 136 8.42 0.51 9.10
C PHE A 136 8.98 -0.60 9.99
N GLU A 137 8.39 -0.81 11.15
CA GLU A 137 8.63 -2.00 11.97
C GLU A 137 7.66 -3.11 11.56
N TYR A 138 8.18 -4.32 11.43
CA TYR A 138 7.35 -5.51 11.33
C TYR A 138 7.76 -6.49 12.41
N HIS A 139 6.78 -6.91 13.20
CA HIS A 139 6.96 -7.89 14.24
C HIS A 139 5.80 -8.90 14.15
N ASP A 140 6.15 -10.16 13.90
CA ASP A 140 5.22 -11.27 13.82
C ASP A 140 5.50 -12.24 14.96
N THR A 141 4.64 -12.22 15.98
CA THR A 141 4.71 -13.12 17.13
C THR A 141 4.01 -14.45 16.81
N ARG A 142 4.60 -15.26 15.92
CA ARG A 142 4.14 -16.65 15.77
C ARG A 142 4.67 -17.47 16.95
N THR A 143 3.77 -18.15 17.64
CA THR A 143 4.05 -18.97 18.83
C THR A 143 4.95 -20.18 18.59
N ASN A 144 5.27 -20.50 17.33
CA ASN A 144 6.10 -21.63 16.92
C ASN A 144 7.59 -21.28 16.73
N GLY A 145 8.03 -20.06 17.10
CA GLY A 145 9.43 -19.64 16.94
C GLY A 145 9.83 -19.26 15.51
N SER A 146 8.88 -19.24 14.56
CA SER A 146 9.09 -18.73 13.18
C SER A 146 8.71 -17.26 13.00
N GLY A 147 8.70 -16.50 14.10
CA GLY A 147 8.39 -15.09 14.07
C GLY A 147 9.41 -14.31 13.25
N LEU A 148 8.95 -13.26 12.57
CA LEU A 148 9.81 -12.34 11.84
C LEU A 148 9.81 -11.01 12.56
N HIS A 149 11.01 -10.48 12.85
CA HIS A 149 11.17 -9.13 13.38
C HIS A 149 12.22 -8.40 12.55
N PHE A 150 11.77 -7.39 11.80
CA PHE A 150 12.65 -6.62 10.94
C PHE A 150 12.08 -5.24 10.66
N TRP A 151 12.95 -4.36 10.18
CA TRP A 151 12.62 -3.04 9.70
C TRP A 151 12.60 -3.01 8.17
N ARG A 152 11.65 -2.27 7.59
CA ARG A 152 11.59 -2.00 6.15
C ARG A 152 11.58 -0.50 5.89
N ILE A 153 12.58 0.01 5.17
CA ILE A 153 12.65 1.40 4.75
C ILE A 153 12.12 1.51 3.31
N GLN A 154 11.00 2.21 3.13
CA GLN A 154 10.35 2.38 1.83
C GLN A 154 9.38 3.56 1.85
N PHE A 155 8.93 4.05 0.69
CA PHE A 155 7.86 5.04 0.64
C PHE A 155 6.57 4.54 1.31
N PRO A 156 5.87 5.39 2.09
CA PRO A 156 4.71 4.98 2.87
C PRO A 156 3.43 4.88 2.03
N VAL A 157 3.50 4.29 0.84
CA VAL A 157 2.39 4.23 -0.12
C VAL A 157 2.22 2.83 -0.71
N MET A 158 0.98 2.50 -1.09
CA MET A 158 0.65 1.32 -1.88
C MET A 158 -0.30 1.67 -3.03
N LEU A 159 -0.25 0.91 -4.12
CA LEU A 159 -1.22 1.03 -5.21
C LEU A 159 -2.64 0.75 -4.72
N ALA A 160 -3.59 1.57 -5.13
CA ALA A 160 -4.95 1.56 -4.61
C ALA A 160 -6.02 1.75 -5.71
N PHE A 161 -5.86 1.06 -6.85
CA PHE A 161 -6.94 0.97 -7.85
C PHE A 161 -8.01 -0.03 -7.43
N THR A 162 -7.56 -1.16 -6.86
CA THR A 162 -8.34 -2.26 -6.35
C THR A 162 -8.00 -2.46 -4.88
N MET A 163 -8.99 -2.74 -4.05
CA MET A 163 -8.84 -3.04 -2.63
C MET A 163 -9.56 -4.34 -2.30
N THR A 164 -9.20 -5.00 -1.20
CA THR A 164 -10.00 -6.13 -0.73
C THR A 164 -11.28 -5.65 -0.07
N ILE A 165 -12.33 -6.48 -0.10
CA ILE A 165 -13.59 -6.20 0.60
C ILE A 165 -13.33 -5.90 2.09
N ASN A 166 -12.48 -6.70 2.75
CA ASN A 166 -12.12 -6.50 4.16
C ASN A 166 -11.40 -5.16 4.41
N ARG A 167 -10.65 -4.65 3.43
CA ARG A 167 -9.96 -3.33 3.51
C ARG A 167 -10.88 -2.15 3.20
N SER A 168 -12.01 -2.40 2.54
CA SER A 168 -13.01 -1.38 2.27
C SER A 168 -13.95 -1.11 3.44
N GLN A 169 -14.00 -2.00 4.44
CA GLN A 169 -14.79 -1.80 5.65
C GLN A 169 -14.24 -0.62 6.45
N GLY A 170 -15.00 0.47 6.52
CA GLY A 170 -14.62 1.72 7.20
C GLY A 170 -13.99 2.79 6.30
N ALA A 171 -13.80 2.52 5.00
CA ALA A 171 -13.33 3.53 4.04
C ALA A 171 -14.51 4.21 3.32
N THR A 172 -14.52 5.55 3.26
CA THR A 172 -15.49 6.29 2.45
C THR A 172 -15.08 6.26 0.98
N MET A 173 -15.94 5.72 0.11
CA MET A 173 -15.71 5.63 -1.34
C MET A 173 -16.96 6.07 -2.11
N ASP A 174 -16.78 6.86 -3.18
CA ASP A 174 -17.91 7.42 -3.92
C ASP A 174 -18.55 6.41 -4.88
N ARG A 175 -17.74 5.53 -5.49
CA ARG A 175 -18.21 4.50 -6.44
C ARG A 175 -17.41 3.20 -6.30
N ILE A 176 -18.12 2.10 -6.10
CA ILE A 176 -17.54 0.75 -6.00
C ILE A 176 -17.80 -0.02 -7.29
N GLY A 177 -16.77 -0.66 -7.83
CA GLY A 177 -16.88 -1.60 -8.96
C GLY A 177 -16.51 -3.01 -8.54
N TYR A 178 -17.09 -4.02 -9.18
CA TYR A 178 -16.71 -5.42 -9.03
C TYR A 178 -16.01 -5.89 -10.31
N PRO A 179 -14.90 -6.64 -10.23
CA PRO A 179 -14.26 -7.20 -11.41
C PRO A 179 -15.21 -8.22 -12.05
N CYS A 180 -15.57 -8.00 -13.31
CA CYS A 180 -16.47 -8.87 -14.06
C CYS A 180 -15.75 -10.19 -14.35
N GLY A 181 -16.10 -11.28 -13.65
CA GLY A 181 -15.53 -12.61 -13.88
C GLY A 181 -15.51 -13.57 -12.70
N GLN A 182 -15.75 -13.12 -11.46
CA GLN A 182 -15.76 -14.01 -10.29
C GLN A 182 -17.19 -14.41 -9.89
N ARG A 183 -17.46 -15.71 -9.93
CA ARG A 183 -18.64 -16.31 -9.31
C ARG A 183 -18.54 -16.11 -7.80
N PHE A 184 -19.41 -15.29 -7.23
CA PHE A 184 -19.65 -15.28 -5.79
C PHE A 184 -20.14 -16.67 -5.36
N SER A 185 -19.32 -17.42 -4.63
CA SER A 185 -19.83 -18.55 -3.84
C SER A 185 -20.69 -17.95 -2.73
N ARG A 186 -21.96 -18.34 -2.72
CA ARG A 186 -23.01 -17.89 -1.80
C ARG A 186 -22.62 -18.10 -0.32
N GLN A 187 -23.22 -17.23 0.50
CA GLN A 187 -23.43 -17.27 1.97
C GLN A 187 -22.34 -16.64 2.84
N VAL A 188 -22.64 -15.44 3.37
CA VAL A 188 -22.86 -15.28 4.81
C VAL A 188 -24.05 -14.33 4.99
N SER A 189 -25.12 -14.86 5.60
CA SER A 189 -26.31 -14.12 6.01
C SER A 189 -25.96 -13.28 7.25
N TYR A 190 -26.38 -12.03 7.28
CA TYR A 190 -26.40 -11.24 8.52
C TYR A 190 -27.55 -11.77 9.40
N MET A 191 -27.23 -12.07 10.66
CA MET A 191 -28.15 -11.99 11.80
C MET A 191 -27.41 -11.21 12.89
#